data_AF-A0A097IHL9-F1
#
_entry.id   AF-A0A097IHL9-F1
#
_cell.length_a   1.000
_cell.length_b   1.000
_cell.length_c   1.000
_cell.angle_alpha   90.00
_cell.angle_beta   90.00
_cell.angle_gamma   90.00
#
_symmetry.space_group_name_H-M   'P 1'
#
loop_
_entity.id
_entity.type
_entity.pdbx_description
1 polymer ?
#
loop_
_entity_poly.entity_id
_entity_poly.type
_entity_poly.pdbx_seq_one_letter_code
_entity_poly.pdbx_strand_id
1 'polypeptide(L)'
;MVDRPQGAQEAQLRLVRRTAELGLSLSDPAALTDTPTMVGPSRSAIPHTRPTNNYRIYRSMDLTSHASVTAQKVFLACVSAAVVGIALGFDRPDWAVVSAMLMLQWGPDRTAGQIRGIHRLIGSLLGIGLFAVFHLLQFHGWQLLVALAVCQFFAEVFAVKNYAFCVIATTPLALLMGNAVTDPLGEVVVSRTVEVLLSVVFTSLALWLWRPGAVAREHSRLVGRAFGQMGAVLGGLATGTPAESANTRRDLQYELLSERRAIQALAEADHATAEARWADHLLVQRTGYHLIDFCNANNDREVSLAELAELADHVRVAKQRRADDPLAEAKVWATRRR
;
A
#
# COMPACT_ATOMS: atom_id res chain seq x y z
N MET A 1 -9.51 -6.99 -34.53
CA MET A 1 -9.73 -6.00 -33.47
C MET A 1 -8.73 -6.35 -32.35
N VAL A 2 -7.52 -5.80 -32.31
CA VAL A 2 -7.20 -4.48 -31.76
C VAL A 2 -5.84 -4.03 -32.32
N ASP A 3 -5.86 -3.05 -33.23
CA ASP A 3 -4.68 -2.35 -33.77
C ASP A 3 -4.40 -1.05 -32.98
N ARG A 4 -4.71 -1.05 -31.68
CA ARG A 4 -4.73 0.18 -30.85
C ARG A 4 -3.40 0.65 -30.24
N PRO A 5 -2.32 -0.17 -30.06
CA PRO A 5 -1.13 0.34 -29.37
C PRO A 5 -0.24 1.21 -30.27
N GLN A 6 -0.12 0.92 -31.58
CA GLN A 6 0.77 1.64 -32.50
C GLN A 6 0.31 3.09 -32.74
N GLY A 7 -0.96 3.29 -33.09
CA GLY A 7 -1.49 4.64 -33.35
C GLY A 7 -1.43 5.58 -32.13
N ALA A 8 -1.58 5.03 -30.92
CA ALA A 8 -1.44 5.80 -29.68
C ALA A 8 0.01 6.26 -29.48
N GLN A 9 0.98 5.35 -29.70
CA GLN A 9 2.41 5.65 -29.54
C GLN A 9 2.90 6.66 -30.58
N GLU A 10 2.45 6.55 -31.83
CA GLU A 10 2.71 7.55 -32.86
C GLU A 10 2.09 8.91 -32.56
N ALA A 11 0.88 8.94 -32.00
CA ALA A 11 0.24 10.18 -31.56
C ALA A 11 1.03 10.83 -30.41
N GLN A 12 1.52 10.03 -29.46
CA GLN A 12 2.37 10.50 -28.37
C GLN A 12 3.69 11.08 -28.88
N LEU A 13 4.37 10.38 -29.81
CA LEU A 13 5.61 10.87 -30.42
C LEU A 13 5.39 12.14 -31.24
N ARG A 14 4.26 12.25 -31.95
CA ARG A 14 3.87 13.49 -32.65
C ARG A 14 3.63 14.63 -31.67
N LEU A 15 2.96 14.37 -30.55
CA LEU A 15 2.76 15.35 -29.48
C LEU A 15 4.11 15.82 -28.93
N VAL A 16 5.01 14.89 -28.54
CA VAL A 16 6.34 15.23 -28.01
C VAL A 16 7.14 16.09 -28.99
N ARG A 17 7.19 15.70 -30.28
CA ARG A 17 7.88 16.50 -31.32
C ARG A 17 7.29 17.90 -31.43
N ARG A 18 5.96 18.00 -31.49
CA ARG A 18 5.27 19.29 -31.62
C ARG A 18 5.45 20.17 -30.39
N THR A 19 5.49 19.59 -29.20
CA THR A 19 5.77 20.34 -27.96
C THR A 19 7.21 20.84 -27.91
N ALA A 20 8.17 20.05 -28.42
CA ALA A 20 9.56 20.47 -28.57
C ALA A 20 9.72 21.59 -29.62
N GLU A 21 9.05 21.50 -30.78
CA GLU A 21 9.01 22.55 -31.80
C GLU A 21 8.45 23.87 -31.26
N LEU A 22 7.45 23.80 -30.38
CA LEU A 22 6.84 24.96 -29.74
C LEU A 22 7.67 25.55 -28.59
N GLY A 23 8.84 24.98 -28.28
CA GLY A 23 9.70 25.46 -27.19
C GLY A 23 9.10 25.27 -25.79
N LEU A 24 8.06 24.46 -25.65
CA LEU A 24 7.33 24.19 -24.40
C LEU A 24 8.08 23.19 -23.49
N SER A 25 9.42 23.28 -23.44
CA SER A 25 10.27 22.47 -22.58
C SER A 25 10.14 22.96 -21.14
N LEU A 26 9.59 22.12 -20.25
CA LEU A 26 9.43 22.36 -18.82
C LEU A 26 10.75 22.32 -18.03
N SER A 27 11.79 22.98 -18.53
CA SER A 27 12.98 23.35 -17.76
C SER A 27 12.72 24.59 -16.90
N ASP A 28 11.55 25.23 -17.02
CA ASP A 28 11.11 26.34 -16.19
C ASP A 28 10.42 25.83 -14.90
N PRO A 29 11.04 25.99 -13.71
CA PRO A 29 10.47 25.55 -12.44
C PRO A 29 9.13 26.23 -12.11
N ALA A 30 8.85 27.41 -12.69
CA ALA A 30 7.61 28.14 -12.45
C ALA A 30 6.38 27.53 -13.16
N ALA A 31 6.61 26.72 -14.21
CA ALA A 31 5.56 25.98 -14.91
C ALA A 31 5.24 24.62 -14.28
N LEU A 32 6.05 24.17 -13.31
CA LEU A 32 5.80 22.98 -12.48
C LEU A 32 4.73 23.32 -11.43
N THR A 33 3.47 23.34 -11.84
CA THR A 33 2.35 23.29 -10.88
C THR A 33 2.17 21.84 -10.40
N ASP A 34 1.88 21.68 -9.09
CA ASP A 34 1.65 20.42 -8.36
C ASP A 34 0.42 19.60 -8.82
N THR A 35 0.08 19.63 -10.11
CA THR A 35 -1.06 18.91 -10.65
C THR A 35 -0.65 17.49 -11.04
N PRO A 36 -1.24 16.42 -10.45
CA PRO A 36 -0.82 15.02 -10.68
C PRO A 36 -1.06 14.49 -12.10
N THR A 37 -1.70 15.28 -12.97
CA THR A 37 -2.25 14.88 -14.26
C THR A 37 -1.42 15.30 -15.47
N MET A 38 -0.33 16.05 -15.30
CA MET A 38 0.54 16.40 -16.42
C MET A 38 1.43 15.21 -16.79
N VAL A 39 1.05 14.50 -17.86
CA VAL A 39 1.95 13.59 -18.58
C VAL A 39 3.10 14.44 -19.11
N GLY A 40 4.32 14.19 -18.66
CA GLY A 40 5.50 14.95 -19.09
C GLY A 40 5.54 15.07 -20.63
N PRO A 41 5.53 16.29 -21.20
CA PRO A 41 5.48 16.49 -22.65
C PRO A 41 6.73 15.97 -23.37
N SER A 42 7.84 15.79 -22.66
CA SER A 42 9.06 15.16 -23.15
C SER A 42 9.01 13.62 -23.12
N ARG A 43 7.95 13.02 -22.57
CA ARG A 43 7.85 11.58 -22.38
C ARG A 43 7.45 10.90 -23.70
N SER A 44 8.43 10.29 -24.35
CA SER A 44 8.29 9.58 -25.63
C SER A 44 7.60 8.22 -25.52
N ALA A 45 7.57 7.61 -24.33
CA ALA A 45 6.95 6.30 -24.08
C ALA A 45 5.62 6.44 -23.33
N ILE A 46 4.57 5.78 -23.83
CA ILE A 46 3.28 5.68 -23.14
C ILE A 46 3.46 4.81 -21.89
N PRO A 47 2.99 5.24 -20.70
CA PRO A 47 3.01 4.40 -19.51
C PRO A 47 2.30 3.07 -19.78
N HIS A 48 2.91 1.96 -19.39
CA HIS A 48 2.24 0.67 -19.51
C HIS A 48 0.94 0.66 -18.68
N THR A 49 -0.07 -0.05 -19.20
CA THR A 49 -1.35 -0.20 -18.51
C THR A 49 -1.18 -0.98 -17.20
N ARG A 50 -2.20 -1.00 -16.34
CA ARG A 50 -2.14 -1.88 -15.16
C ARG A 50 -2.27 -3.34 -15.62
N PRO A 51 -1.57 -4.30 -14.97
CA PRO A 51 -1.81 -5.72 -15.20
C PRO A 51 -3.26 -6.11 -14.96
N THR A 52 -3.67 -7.22 -15.56
CA THR A 52 -5.04 -7.73 -15.45
C THR A 52 -5.42 -7.98 -13.99
N ASN A 53 -6.71 -7.87 -13.67
CA ASN A 53 -7.22 -8.14 -12.32
C ASN A 53 -6.86 -9.57 -11.87
N ASN A 54 -6.97 -10.55 -12.78
CA ASN A 54 -6.63 -11.95 -12.49
C ASN A 54 -5.16 -12.12 -12.11
N TYR A 55 -4.24 -11.48 -12.83
CA TYR A 55 -2.81 -11.51 -12.49
C TYR A 55 -2.57 -10.97 -11.07
N ARG A 56 -3.20 -9.84 -10.73
CA ARG A 56 -3.04 -9.18 -9.44
C ARG A 56 -3.63 -10.00 -8.29
N ILE A 57 -4.82 -10.58 -8.50
CA ILE A 57 -5.48 -11.44 -7.51
C ILE A 57 -4.64 -12.69 -7.27
N TYR A 58 -4.30 -13.44 -8.32
CA TYR A 58 -3.49 -14.65 -8.20
C TYR A 58 -2.15 -14.38 -7.49
N ARG A 59 -1.46 -13.30 -7.88
CA ARG A 59 -0.22 -12.86 -7.23
C ARG A 59 -0.39 -12.58 -5.74
N SER A 60 -1.53 -11.98 -5.35
CA SER A 60 -1.86 -11.63 -3.97
C SER A 60 -2.39 -12.79 -3.12
N MET A 61 -2.75 -13.93 -3.70
CA MET A 61 -3.27 -15.09 -2.95
C MET A 61 -2.18 -15.88 -2.20
N ASP A 62 -0.94 -15.41 -2.22
CA ASP A 62 0.16 -16.02 -1.49
C ASP A 62 0.16 -15.60 -0.03
N LEU A 63 0.30 -16.58 0.87
CA LEU A 63 0.24 -16.37 2.32
C LEU A 63 1.23 -15.35 2.85
N THR A 64 2.33 -15.10 2.13
CA THR A 64 3.38 -14.15 2.50
C THR A 64 3.22 -12.78 1.84
N SER A 65 2.25 -12.64 0.93
CA SER A 65 1.97 -11.37 0.28
C SER A 65 1.54 -10.29 1.27
N HIS A 66 1.82 -9.03 0.95
CA HIS A 66 1.40 -7.90 1.77
C HIS A 66 -0.12 -7.91 2.05
N ALA A 67 -0.92 -8.24 1.02
CA ALA A 67 -2.37 -8.31 1.13
C ALA A 67 -2.83 -9.45 2.05
N SER A 68 -2.29 -10.66 1.88
CA SER A 68 -2.66 -11.81 2.72
C SER A 68 -2.22 -11.63 4.17
N VAL A 69 -1.04 -11.07 4.41
CA VAL A 69 -0.57 -10.79 5.78
C VAL A 69 -1.45 -9.74 6.45
N THR A 70 -1.84 -8.70 5.72
CA THR A 70 -2.80 -7.69 6.22
C THR A 70 -4.13 -8.35 6.56
N ALA A 71 -4.69 -9.16 5.66
CA ALA A 71 -5.93 -9.87 5.89
C ALA A 71 -5.86 -10.80 7.11
N GLN A 72 -4.75 -11.53 7.29
CA GLN A 72 -4.52 -12.36 8.47
C GLN A 72 -4.48 -11.54 9.76
N LYS A 73 -3.80 -10.37 9.76
CA LYS A 73 -3.75 -9.48 10.93
C LYS A 73 -5.13 -8.94 11.27
N VAL A 74 -5.89 -8.47 10.28
CA VAL A 74 -7.28 -8.02 10.45
C VAL A 74 -8.12 -9.14 11.04
N PHE A 75 -8.07 -10.33 10.43
CA PHE A 75 -8.82 -11.50 10.90
C PHE A 75 -8.48 -11.85 12.34
N LEU A 76 -7.19 -11.97 12.68
CA LEU A 76 -6.75 -12.31 14.03
C LEU A 76 -7.18 -11.26 15.06
N ALA A 77 -7.04 -9.97 14.74
CA ALA A 77 -7.43 -8.89 15.64
C ALA A 77 -8.95 -8.87 15.86
N CYS A 78 -9.74 -8.97 14.78
CA CYS A 78 -11.20 -8.99 14.83
C CYS A 78 -11.73 -10.21 15.60
N VAL A 79 -11.23 -11.42 15.30
CA VAL A 79 -11.67 -12.64 15.99
C VAL A 79 -11.29 -12.60 17.47
N SER A 80 -10.07 -12.15 17.80
CA SER A 80 -9.64 -12.04 19.20
C SER A 80 -10.49 -11.02 19.98
N ALA A 81 -10.77 -9.85 19.37
CA ALA A 81 -11.63 -8.84 19.95
C ALA A 81 -13.06 -9.36 20.15
N ALA A 82 -13.62 -10.07 19.17
CA ALA A 82 -14.96 -10.66 19.26
C ALA A 82 -15.04 -11.72 20.37
N VAL A 83 -14.11 -12.68 20.38
CA VAL A 83 -14.12 -13.80 21.35
C VAL A 83 -13.98 -13.27 22.77
N VAL A 84 -13.04 -12.36 23.01
CA VAL A 84 -12.85 -11.80 24.35
C VAL A 84 -13.98 -10.87 24.75
N GLY A 85 -14.53 -10.08 23.82
CA GLY A 85 -15.70 -9.25 24.09
C GLY A 85 -16.94 -10.06 24.48
N ILE A 86 -17.20 -11.17 23.78
CA ILE A 86 -18.30 -12.09 24.10
C ILE A 86 -18.03 -12.81 25.44
N ALA A 87 -16.81 -13.27 25.68
CA ALA A 87 -16.44 -13.98 26.91
C ALA A 87 -16.55 -13.10 28.17
N LEU A 88 -16.31 -11.80 28.04
CA LEU A 88 -16.49 -10.81 29.11
C LEU A 88 -17.94 -10.35 29.28
N GLY A 89 -18.87 -10.83 28.45
CA GLY A 89 -20.29 -10.52 28.54
C GLY A 89 -20.65 -9.10 28.10
N PHE A 90 -19.91 -8.50 27.15
CA PHE A 90 -20.23 -7.17 26.67
C PHE A 90 -21.46 -7.16 25.76
N ASP A 91 -22.27 -6.11 25.89
CA ASP A 91 -23.51 -5.95 25.13
C ASP A 91 -23.28 -5.72 23.63
N ARG A 92 -22.13 -5.13 23.25
CA ARG A 92 -21.80 -4.76 21.86
C ARG A 92 -20.36 -5.12 21.42
N PRO A 93 -20.04 -6.42 21.33
CA PRO A 93 -18.71 -6.86 20.87
C PRO A 93 -18.40 -6.47 19.42
N ASP A 94 -19.42 -6.15 18.62
CA ASP A 94 -19.32 -5.73 17.22
C ASP A 94 -18.50 -4.44 17.06
N TRP A 95 -18.59 -3.50 18.00
CA TRP A 95 -17.84 -2.25 17.93
C TRP A 95 -16.34 -2.43 18.08
N ALA A 96 -15.92 -3.42 18.88
CA ALA A 96 -14.50 -3.74 19.02
C ALA A 96 -13.95 -4.32 17.71
N VAL A 97 -14.74 -5.17 17.05
CA VAL A 97 -14.41 -5.75 15.74
C VAL A 97 -14.30 -4.67 14.66
N VAL A 98 -15.29 -3.77 14.57
CA VAL A 98 -15.28 -2.67 13.59
C VAL A 98 -14.08 -1.75 13.80
N SER A 99 -13.75 -1.46 15.06
CA SER A 99 -12.59 -0.63 15.39
C SER A 99 -11.26 -1.29 15.00
N ALA A 100 -11.08 -2.58 15.29
CA ALA A 100 -9.90 -3.33 14.86
C ALA A 100 -9.76 -3.37 13.33
N MET A 101 -10.87 -3.59 12.61
CA MET A 101 -10.90 -3.57 11.15
C MET A 101 -10.49 -2.20 10.59
N LEU A 102 -11.07 -1.10 11.08
CA LEU A 102 -10.76 0.26 10.63
C LEU A 102 -9.29 0.65 10.81
N MET A 103 -8.65 0.13 11.86
CA MET A 103 -7.23 0.39 12.15
C MET A 103 -6.31 -0.36 11.17
N LEU A 104 -6.65 -1.59 10.78
CA LEU A 104 -5.78 -2.47 10.00
C LEU A 104 -6.12 -2.57 8.50
N GLN A 105 -7.30 -2.13 8.05
CA GLN A 105 -7.76 -2.34 6.66
C GLN A 105 -6.83 -1.78 5.58
N TRP A 106 -6.03 -0.77 5.90
CA TRP A 106 -5.10 -0.12 4.97
C TRP A 106 -3.76 -0.86 4.85
N GLY A 107 -3.54 -1.91 5.66
CA GLY A 107 -2.28 -2.63 5.75
C GLY A 107 -1.10 -1.77 6.20
N PRO A 108 -1.22 -1.01 7.31
CA PRO A 108 -0.14 -0.16 7.76
C PRO A 108 1.06 -0.97 8.24
N ASP A 109 2.25 -0.39 8.08
CA ASP A 109 3.46 -0.84 8.77
C ASP A 109 3.33 -0.66 10.29
N ARG A 110 4.26 -1.25 11.06
CA ARG A 110 4.13 -1.33 12.52
C ARG A 110 4.04 0.05 13.18
N THR A 111 4.91 0.98 12.78
CA THR A 111 4.99 2.34 13.33
C THR A 111 3.74 3.14 12.98
N ALA A 112 3.39 3.20 11.69
CA ALA A 112 2.20 3.89 11.20
C ALA A 112 0.91 3.32 11.82
N GLY A 113 0.81 2.00 11.95
CA GLY A 113 -0.32 1.33 12.58
C GLY A 113 -0.40 1.62 14.09
N GLN A 114 0.74 1.69 14.79
CA GLN A 114 0.77 2.04 16.22
C GLN A 114 0.33 3.49 16.45
N ILE A 115 0.83 4.43 15.64
CA ILE A 115 0.42 5.84 15.69
C ILE A 115 -1.10 5.95 15.48
N ARG A 116 -1.62 5.20 14.49
CA ARG A 116 -3.06 5.14 14.24
C ARG A 116 -3.84 4.55 15.41
N GLY A 117 -3.30 3.56 16.11
CA GLY A 117 -3.90 3.03 17.33
C GLY A 117 -3.92 4.01 18.49
N ILE A 118 -2.86 4.79 18.67
CA ILE A 118 -2.83 5.88 19.66
C ILE A 118 -3.84 6.97 19.30
N HIS A 119 -3.92 7.39 18.04
CA HIS A 119 -4.93 8.32 17.56
C HIS A 119 -6.36 7.80 17.77
N ARG A 120 -6.60 6.49 17.56
CA ARG A 120 -7.89 5.86 17.83
C ARG A 120 -8.21 5.92 19.32
N LEU A 121 -7.26 5.55 20.18
CA LEU A 121 -7.46 5.56 21.63
C LEU A 121 -7.77 6.97 22.14
N ILE A 122 -6.89 7.94 21.88
CA ILE A 122 -7.05 9.32 22.36
C ILE A 122 -8.29 9.96 21.74
N GLY A 123 -8.47 9.80 20.43
CA GLY A 123 -9.61 10.38 19.72
C GLY A 123 -10.94 9.81 20.22
N SER A 124 -11.00 8.51 20.50
CA SER A 124 -12.23 7.91 21.03
C SER A 124 -12.50 8.32 22.47
N LEU A 125 -11.48 8.41 23.34
CA LEU A 125 -11.68 8.89 24.71
C LEU A 125 -12.21 10.33 24.74
N LEU A 126 -11.65 11.22 23.93
CA LEU A 126 -12.13 12.60 23.79
C LEU A 126 -13.54 12.66 23.18
N GLY A 127 -13.81 11.81 22.19
CA GLY A 127 -15.14 11.70 21.58
C GLY A 127 -16.21 11.14 22.52
N ILE A 128 -15.87 10.18 23.39
CA ILE A 128 -16.74 9.69 24.48
C ILE A 128 -17.01 10.82 25.47
N GLY A 129 -16.00 11.63 25.80
CA GLY A 129 -16.18 12.84 26.62
C GLY A 129 -17.15 13.84 25.98
N LEU A 130 -17.04 14.07 24.66
CA LEU A 130 -17.96 14.93 23.92
C LEU A 130 -19.39 14.37 23.90
N PHE A 131 -19.54 13.05 23.74
CA PHE A 131 -20.84 12.38 23.89
C PHE A 131 -21.43 12.59 25.29
N ALA A 132 -20.62 12.45 26.34
CA ALA A 132 -21.06 12.66 27.71
C ALA A 132 -21.56 14.09 27.93
N VAL A 133 -20.93 15.10 27.32
CA VAL A 133 -21.43 16.49 27.35
C VAL A 133 -22.81 16.59 26.70
N PHE A 134 -23.01 16.01 25.51
CA PHE A 134 -24.33 16.03 24.84
C PHE A 134 -25.41 15.31 25.66
N HIS A 135 -25.05 14.19 26.28
CA HIS A 135 -25.95 13.43 27.15
C HIS A 135 -26.30 14.23 28.41
N LEU A 136 -25.33 14.84 29.10
CA LEU A 136 -25.58 15.65 30.30
C LEU A 136 -26.41 16.91 30.02
N LEU A 137 -26.25 17.50 28.84
CA LEU A 137 -27.07 18.61 28.36
C LEU A 137 -28.45 18.17 27.87
N GLN A 138 -28.76 16.87 27.89
CA GLN A 138 -30.04 16.29 27.50
C GLN A 138 -30.47 16.70 26.08
N PHE A 139 -29.53 16.66 25.13
CA PHE A 139 -29.82 17.04 23.74
C PHE A 139 -30.92 16.16 23.13
N HIS A 140 -32.01 16.78 22.71
CA HIS A 140 -33.16 16.09 22.12
C HIS A 140 -33.73 16.82 20.89
N GLY A 141 -34.42 16.08 20.02
CA GLY A 141 -35.07 16.63 18.83
C GLY A 141 -34.10 17.38 17.91
N TRP A 142 -34.33 18.67 17.70
CA TRP A 142 -33.51 19.49 16.79
C TRP A 142 -32.07 19.68 17.27
N GLN A 143 -31.83 19.73 18.58
CA GLN A 143 -30.49 19.91 19.15
C GLN A 143 -29.60 18.70 18.83
N LEU A 144 -30.19 17.49 18.91
CA LEU A 144 -29.54 16.25 18.52
C LEU A 144 -29.19 16.25 17.03
N LEU A 145 -30.13 16.70 16.17
CA LEU A 145 -29.89 16.81 14.74
C LEU A 145 -28.73 17.76 14.43
N VAL A 146 -28.66 18.92 15.10
CA VAL A 146 -27.55 19.86 14.95
C VAL A 146 -26.23 19.26 15.43
N ALA A 147 -26.23 18.58 16.58
CA ALA A 147 -25.03 17.90 17.08
C ALA A 147 -24.52 16.82 16.11
N LEU A 148 -25.42 16.00 15.56
CA LEU A 148 -25.10 15.01 14.53
C LEU A 148 -24.53 15.67 13.28
N ALA A 149 -25.15 16.76 12.79
CA ALA A 149 -24.68 17.48 11.61
C ALA A 149 -23.29 18.09 11.82
N VAL A 150 -23.04 18.68 12.99
CA VAL A 150 -21.73 19.24 13.36
C VAL A 150 -20.67 18.13 13.45
N CYS A 151 -20.98 17.02 14.13
CA CYS A 151 -20.06 15.89 14.22
C CYS A 151 -19.76 15.28 12.84
N GLN A 152 -20.78 15.13 11.97
CA GLN A 152 -20.61 14.63 10.61
C GLN A 152 -19.77 15.58 9.76
N PHE A 153 -20.00 16.88 9.85
CA PHE A 153 -19.20 17.89 9.16
C PHE A 153 -17.72 17.79 9.54
N PHE A 154 -17.41 17.75 10.84
CA PHE A 154 -16.04 17.62 11.29
C PHE A 154 -15.42 16.26 10.93
N ALA A 155 -16.20 15.17 10.99
CA ALA A 155 -15.75 13.85 10.56
C ALA A 155 -15.26 13.88 9.11
N GLU A 156 -16.01 14.50 8.20
CA GLU A 156 -15.67 14.61 6.78
C GLU A 156 -14.46 15.52 6.54
N VAL A 157 -14.44 16.70 7.19
CA VAL A 157 -13.33 17.67 7.07
C VAL A 157 -12.01 17.07 7.55
N PHE A 158 -12.03 16.24 8.59
CA PHE A 158 -10.83 15.67 9.18
C PHE A 158 -10.47 14.27 8.66
N ALA A 159 -11.37 13.57 7.96
CA ALA A 159 -11.16 12.20 7.47
C ALA A 159 -9.85 12.04 6.69
N VAL A 160 -9.51 13.02 5.86
CA VAL A 160 -8.28 13.03 5.04
C VAL A 160 -7.11 13.80 5.67
N LYS A 161 -7.36 14.60 6.71
CA LYS A 161 -6.35 15.51 7.30
C LYS A 161 -5.68 14.95 8.55
N ASN A 162 -6.47 14.42 9.48
CA ASN A 162 -5.94 13.90 10.74
C ASN A 162 -6.90 12.87 11.34
N TYR A 163 -6.40 11.65 11.51
CA TYR A 163 -7.20 10.55 12.00
C TYR A 163 -7.70 10.76 13.45
N ALA A 164 -6.92 11.36 14.34
CA ALA A 164 -7.34 11.59 15.72
C ALA A 164 -8.56 12.54 15.77
N PHE A 165 -8.49 13.69 15.09
CA PHE A 165 -9.61 14.64 15.03
C PHE A 165 -10.85 14.05 14.36
N CYS A 166 -10.66 13.23 13.31
CA CYS A 166 -11.76 12.48 12.70
C CYS A 166 -12.43 11.52 13.72
N VAL A 167 -11.64 10.80 14.52
CA VAL A 167 -12.16 9.88 15.54
C VAL A 167 -12.90 10.62 16.66
N ILE A 168 -12.44 11.81 17.06
CA ILE A 168 -13.13 12.66 18.06
C ILE A 168 -14.55 12.99 17.61
N ALA A 169 -14.75 13.30 16.33
CA ALA A 169 -16.06 13.64 15.78
C ALA A 169 -16.93 12.41 15.50
N THR A 170 -16.33 11.34 14.97
CA THR A 170 -17.07 10.11 14.59
C THR A 170 -17.51 9.26 15.79
N THR A 171 -16.80 9.31 16.92
CA THR A 171 -17.16 8.53 18.12
C THR A 171 -18.49 8.98 18.74
N PRO A 172 -18.72 10.27 19.06
CA PRO A 172 -20.02 10.72 19.57
C PRO A 172 -21.10 10.60 18.51
N LEU A 173 -20.80 10.86 17.23
CA LEU A 173 -21.74 10.64 16.13
C LEU A 173 -22.30 9.21 16.14
N ALA A 174 -21.43 8.21 16.25
CA ALA A 174 -21.83 6.80 16.29
C ALA A 174 -22.67 6.45 17.53
N LEU A 175 -22.31 6.98 18.71
CA LEU A 175 -23.05 6.76 19.95
C LEU A 175 -24.45 7.42 19.90
N LEU A 176 -24.54 8.63 19.37
CA LEU A 176 -25.80 9.35 19.18
C LEU A 176 -26.70 8.64 18.16
N MET A 177 -26.15 8.17 17.03
CA MET A 177 -26.90 7.38 16.04
C MET A 177 -27.39 6.04 16.61
N GLY A 178 -26.64 5.43 17.53
CA GLY A 178 -27.02 4.20 18.23
C GLY A 178 -28.11 4.36 19.29
N ASN A 179 -28.68 5.57 19.43
CA ASN A 179 -29.63 5.96 20.47
C ASN A 179 -29.12 5.79 21.91
N ALA A 180 -27.79 5.83 22.13
CA ALA A 180 -27.20 5.66 23.45
C ALA A 180 -27.52 6.81 24.43
N VAL A 181 -28.24 7.85 23.98
CA VAL A 181 -28.70 8.96 24.83
C VAL A 181 -29.76 8.50 25.84
N THR A 182 -30.47 7.40 25.57
CA THR A 182 -31.48 6.84 26.49
C THR A 182 -30.90 5.89 27.53
N ASP A 183 -29.67 5.41 27.32
CA ASP A 183 -29.02 4.44 28.18
C ASP A 183 -28.28 5.13 29.34
N PRO A 184 -28.05 4.45 30.49
CA PRO A 184 -27.29 5.02 31.59
C PRO A 184 -25.90 5.45 31.13
N LEU A 185 -25.58 6.74 31.26
CA LEU A 185 -24.33 7.33 30.76
C LEU A 185 -23.08 6.56 31.22
N GLY A 186 -23.04 6.15 32.50
CA GLY A 186 -21.91 5.43 33.07
C GLY A 186 -21.65 4.10 32.36
N GLU A 187 -22.72 3.34 32.05
CA GLU A 187 -22.62 2.06 31.36
C GLU A 187 -22.11 2.25 29.92
N VAL A 188 -22.65 3.23 29.20
CA VAL A 188 -22.22 3.55 27.82
C VAL A 188 -20.75 3.97 27.78
N VAL A 189 -20.31 4.84 28.70
CA VAL A 189 -18.93 5.34 28.76
C VAL A 189 -17.96 4.19 29.08
N VAL A 190 -18.27 3.36 30.08
CA VAL A 190 -17.42 2.24 30.47
C VAL A 190 -17.35 1.21 29.35
N SER A 191 -18.50 0.79 28.84
CA SER A 191 -18.60 -0.18 27.74
C SER A 191 -17.78 0.27 26.53
N ARG A 192 -17.98 1.52 26.09
CA ARG A 192 -17.26 2.07 24.93
C ARG A 192 -15.76 2.21 25.16
N THR A 193 -15.36 2.59 26.38
CA THR A 193 -13.93 2.71 26.73
C THR A 193 -13.24 1.36 26.67
N VAL A 194 -13.87 0.32 27.23
CA VAL A 194 -13.34 -1.04 27.24
C VAL A 194 -13.27 -1.61 25.82
N GLU A 195 -14.30 -1.42 24.99
CA GLU A 195 -14.28 -1.82 23.58
C GLU A 195 -13.10 -1.23 22.80
N VAL A 196 -12.85 0.08 22.98
CA VAL A 196 -11.75 0.78 22.30
C VAL A 196 -10.41 0.23 22.78
N LEU A 197 -10.24 0.04 24.10
CA LEU A 197 -9.03 -0.56 24.66
C LEU A 197 -8.79 -1.96 24.09
N LEU A 198 -9.81 -2.81 24.06
CA LEU A 198 -9.74 -4.16 23.53
C LEU A 198 -9.30 -4.16 22.06
N SER A 199 -9.89 -3.27 21.26
CA SER A 199 -9.56 -3.09 19.84
C SER A 199 -8.10 -2.69 19.63
N VAL A 200 -7.63 -1.70 20.39
CA VAL A 200 -6.27 -1.18 20.30
C VAL A 200 -5.27 -2.24 20.74
N VAL A 201 -5.55 -2.98 21.82
CA VAL A 201 -4.70 -4.07 22.30
C VAL A 201 -4.58 -5.17 21.26
N PHE A 202 -5.68 -5.74 20.78
CA PHE A 202 -5.60 -6.85 19.81
C PHE A 202 -5.05 -6.42 18.46
N THR A 203 -5.33 -5.20 18.02
CA THR A 203 -4.71 -4.65 16.82
C THR A 203 -3.20 -4.51 16.99
N SER A 204 -2.74 -3.97 18.12
CA SER A 204 -1.30 -3.82 18.40
C SER A 204 -0.61 -5.18 18.49
N LEU A 205 -1.23 -6.15 19.18
CA LEU A 205 -0.72 -7.52 19.28
C LEU A 205 -0.62 -8.18 17.90
N ALA A 206 -1.67 -8.11 17.08
CA ALA A 206 -1.63 -8.64 15.71
C ALA A 206 -0.57 -7.93 14.85
N LEU A 207 -0.42 -6.62 14.99
CA LEU A 207 0.52 -5.83 14.19
C LEU A 207 1.98 -6.19 14.51
N TRP A 208 2.32 -6.36 15.79
CA TRP A 208 3.69 -6.59 16.27
C TRP A 208 4.09 -8.06 16.33
N LEU A 209 3.18 -8.95 16.73
CA LEU A 209 3.49 -10.36 16.98
C LEU A 209 3.20 -11.26 15.78
N TRP A 210 2.22 -10.90 14.91
CA TRP A 210 1.88 -11.72 13.77
C TRP A 210 2.83 -11.51 12.58
N ARG A 211 3.63 -12.55 12.29
CA ARG A 211 4.57 -12.61 11.16
C ARG A 211 5.47 -11.37 11.06
N PRO A 212 6.30 -11.08 12.06
CA PRO A 212 7.18 -9.90 12.04
C PRO A 212 8.15 -9.90 10.83
N GLY A 213 8.50 -11.06 10.27
CA GLY A 213 9.34 -11.15 9.07
C GLY A 213 8.62 -11.04 7.73
N ALA A 214 7.32 -10.75 7.71
CA ALA A 214 6.54 -10.71 6.47
C ALA A 214 7.10 -9.71 5.45
N VAL A 215 7.45 -8.49 5.89
CA VAL A 215 7.94 -7.43 4.99
C VAL A 215 9.25 -7.85 4.30
N ALA A 216 10.19 -8.40 5.06
CA ALA A 216 11.46 -8.90 4.51
C ALA A 216 11.25 -10.11 3.56
N ARG A 217 10.31 -11.01 3.88
CA ARG A 217 10.00 -12.16 3.01
C ARG A 217 9.32 -11.73 1.72
N GLU A 218 8.38 -10.78 1.79
CA GLU A 218 7.70 -10.24 0.62
C GLU A 218 8.69 -9.51 -0.30
N HIS A 219 9.62 -8.71 0.26
CA HIS A 219 10.69 -8.11 -0.54
C HIS A 219 11.52 -9.17 -1.29
N SER A 220 12.00 -10.21 -0.60
CA SER A 220 12.75 -11.31 -1.24
C SER A 220 11.92 -12.03 -2.33
N ARG A 221 10.63 -12.22 -2.10
CA ARG A 221 9.71 -12.82 -3.07
C ARG A 221 9.54 -11.94 -4.30
N LEU A 222 9.38 -10.63 -4.14
CA LEU A 222 9.23 -9.68 -5.23
C LEU A 222 10.51 -9.54 -6.06
N VAL A 223 11.69 -9.61 -5.44
CA VAL A 223 12.96 -9.73 -6.16
C VAL A 223 12.97 -10.97 -7.05
N GLY A 224 12.57 -12.13 -6.52
CA GLY A 224 12.43 -13.37 -7.30
C GLY A 224 11.43 -13.24 -8.46
N ARG A 225 10.28 -12.60 -8.22
CA ARG A 225 9.28 -12.33 -9.27
C ARG A 225 9.81 -11.37 -10.34
N ALA A 226 10.55 -10.33 -9.96
CA ALA A 226 11.15 -9.38 -10.91
C ALA A 226 12.12 -10.11 -11.86
N PHE A 227 13.03 -10.93 -11.34
CA PHE A 227 13.90 -11.76 -12.19
C PHE A 227 13.12 -12.76 -13.05
N GLY A 228 12.05 -13.36 -12.51
CA GLY A 228 11.16 -14.23 -13.28
C GLY A 228 10.50 -13.49 -14.47
N GLN A 229 10.05 -12.25 -14.26
CA GLN A 229 9.47 -11.42 -15.32
C GLN A 229 10.51 -10.89 -16.31
N MET A 230 11.75 -10.63 -15.88
CA MET A 230 12.85 -10.35 -16.81
C MET A 230 13.07 -11.52 -17.76
N GLY A 231 13.04 -12.75 -17.24
CA GLY A 231 13.09 -13.97 -18.06
C GLY A 231 11.91 -14.10 -19.03
N ALA A 232 10.69 -13.75 -18.59
CA ALA A 232 9.50 -13.75 -19.46
C ALA A 232 9.60 -12.71 -20.60
N VAL A 233 10.17 -11.54 -20.32
CA VAL A 233 10.46 -10.53 -21.37
C VAL A 233 11.49 -11.06 -22.34
N LEU A 234 12.62 -11.60 -21.87
CA LEU A 234 13.65 -12.20 -22.74
C LEU A 234 13.06 -13.33 -23.61
N GLY A 235 12.20 -14.18 -23.04
CA GLY A 235 11.51 -15.23 -23.79
C GLY A 235 10.57 -14.67 -24.87
N GLY A 236 9.85 -13.58 -24.58
CA GLY A 236 9.02 -12.89 -25.57
C GLY A 236 9.84 -12.28 -26.71
N LEU A 237 10.99 -11.65 -26.37
CA LEU A 237 11.93 -11.10 -27.35
C LEU A 237 12.60 -12.17 -28.23
N ALA A 238 12.64 -13.43 -27.77
CA ALA A 238 13.16 -14.54 -28.57
C ALA A 238 12.22 -14.97 -29.70
N THR A 239 10.94 -14.58 -29.64
CA THR A 239 9.89 -15.05 -30.56
C THR A 239 9.19 -13.93 -31.33
N GLY A 240 9.49 -12.67 -31.03
CA GLY A 240 8.84 -11.54 -31.67
C GLY A 240 9.44 -10.21 -31.27
N THR A 241 8.78 -9.14 -31.70
CA THR A 241 9.21 -7.76 -31.43
C THR A 241 8.89 -7.34 -29.98
N PRO A 242 9.60 -6.33 -29.42
CA PRO A 242 9.23 -5.79 -28.12
C PRO A 242 7.80 -5.24 -28.06
N ALA A 243 7.24 -4.75 -29.17
CA ALA A 243 5.85 -4.31 -29.27
C ALA A 243 4.85 -5.45 -29.01
N GLU A 244 5.10 -6.64 -29.56
CA GLU A 244 4.28 -7.84 -29.34
C GLU A 244 4.40 -8.35 -27.89
N SER A 245 5.56 -8.12 -27.27
CA SER A 245 5.83 -8.43 -25.86
C SER A 245 5.34 -7.35 -24.87
N ALA A 246 4.38 -6.50 -25.25
CA ALA A 246 3.89 -5.41 -24.39
C ALA A 246 3.31 -5.91 -23.04
N ASN A 247 2.69 -7.10 -23.00
CA ASN A 247 2.12 -7.65 -21.77
C ASN A 247 3.20 -8.06 -20.75
N THR A 248 4.27 -8.73 -21.18
CA THR A 248 5.37 -9.15 -20.30
C THR A 248 6.17 -7.95 -19.82
N ARG A 249 6.38 -6.93 -20.67
CA ARG A 249 7.00 -5.65 -20.29
C ARG A 249 6.20 -4.91 -19.22
N ARG A 250 4.88 -4.84 -19.39
CA ARG A 250 3.95 -4.27 -18.40
C ARG A 250 4.07 -4.99 -17.05
N ASP A 251 4.05 -6.32 -17.08
CA ASP A 251 4.08 -7.13 -15.86
C ASP A 251 5.44 -7.02 -15.15
N LEU A 252 6.55 -6.95 -15.90
CA LEU A 252 7.88 -6.61 -15.36
C LEU A 252 7.89 -5.25 -14.67
N GLN A 253 7.39 -4.19 -15.32
CA GLN A 253 7.32 -2.86 -14.71
C GLN A 253 6.51 -2.88 -13.40
N TYR A 254 5.42 -3.63 -13.38
CA TYR A 254 4.60 -3.78 -12.18
C TYR A 254 5.34 -4.49 -11.03
N GLU A 255 6.13 -5.53 -11.32
CA GLU A 255 6.98 -6.19 -10.32
C GLU A 255 8.08 -5.24 -9.81
N LEU A 256 8.75 -4.49 -10.68
CA LEU A 256 9.78 -3.51 -10.28
C LEU A 256 9.22 -2.41 -9.38
N LEU A 257 8.06 -1.85 -9.71
CA LEU A 257 7.38 -0.86 -8.85
C LEU A 257 6.88 -1.46 -7.53
N SER A 258 6.61 -2.76 -7.51
CA SER A 258 6.21 -3.46 -6.29
C SER A 258 7.40 -3.73 -5.38
N GLU A 259 8.51 -4.21 -5.95
CA GLU A 259 9.76 -4.43 -5.24
C GLU A 259 10.27 -3.12 -4.63
N ARG A 260 10.22 -2.01 -5.39
CA ARG A 260 10.57 -0.67 -4.88
C ARG A 260 9.74 -0.25 -3.68
N ARG A 261 8.43 -0.47 -3.70
CA ARG A 261 7.57 -0.18 -2.54
C ARG A 261 7.88 -1.09 -1.36
N ALA A 262 8.22 -2.35 -1.61
CA ALA A 262 8.54 -3.31 -0.57
C ALA A 262 9.87 -2.99 0.15
N ILE A 263 10.91 -2.53 -0.56
CA ILE A 263 12.15 -2.09 0.10
C ILE A 263 11.94 -0.82 0.92
N GLN A 264 11.05 0.09 0.48
CA GLN A 264 10.69 1.29 1.25
C GLN A 264 9.97 0.93 2.55
N ALA A 265 8.95 0.06 2.47
CA ALA A 265 8.28 -0.47 3.67
C ALA A 265 9.26 -1.23 4.59
N LEU A 266 10.23 -1.95 4.00
CA LEU A 266 11.27 -2.61 4.78
C LEU A 266 12.19 -1.62 5.49
N ALA A 267 12.55 -0.50 4.85
CA ALA A 267 13.37 0.54 5.47
C ALA A 267 12.66 1.23 6.65
N GLU A 268 11.34 1.41 6.55
CA GLU A 268 10.52 1.93 7.65
C GLU A 268 10.37 0.92 8.81
N ALA A 269 10.31 -0.38 8.50
CA ALA A 269 10.10 -1.43 9.50
C ALA A 269 11.39 -1.94 10.15
N ASP A 270 12.49 -2.01 9.40
CA ASP A 270 13.79 -2.56 9.79
C ASP A 270 14.91 -1.99 8.90
N HIS A 271 15.42 -0.83 9.29
CA HIS A 271 16.47 -0.12 8.56
C HIS A 271 17.73 -0.96 8.33
N ALA A 272 18.15 -1.76 9.31
CA ALA A 272 19.37 -2.57 9.21
C ALA A 272 19.23 -3.67 8.15
N THR A 273 18.08 -4.34 8.09
CA THR A 273 17.80 -5.33 7.04
C THR A 273 17.64 -4.67 5.66
N ALA A 274 17.04 -3.48 5.59
CA ALA A 274 16.91 -2.75 4.34
C ALA A 274 18.27 -2.30 3.79
N GLU A 275 19.14 -1.76 4.64
CA GLU A 275 20.50 -1.35 4.29
C GLU A 275 21.31 -2.53 3.75
N ALA A 276 21.23 -3.69 4.41
CA ALA A 276 21.88 -4.92 3.95
C ALA A 276 21.38 -5.41 2.57
N ARG A 277 20.18 -5.01 2.15
CA ARG A 277 19.56 -5.43 0.88
C ARG A 277 19.48 -4.32 -0.15
N TRP A 278 20.02 -3.14 0.15
CA TRP A 278 19.90 -1.97 -0.72
C TRP A 278 20.66 -2.16 -2.03
N ALA A 279 21.83 -2.80 -1.98
CA ALA A 279 22.60 -3.15 -3.17
C ALA A 279 21.82 -4.08 -4.12
N ASP A 280 21.16 -5.11 -3.57
CA ASP A 280 20.29 -6.01 -4.32
C ASP A 280 19.11 -5.27 -4.97
N HIS A 281 18.46 -4.38 -4.22
CA HIS A 281 17.38 -3.53 -4.73
C HIS A 281 17.86 -2.73 -5.95
N LEU A 282 18.99 -2.02 -5.83
CA LEU A 282 19.55 -1.23 -6.92
C LEU A 282 19.91 -2.09 -8.14
N LEU A 283 20.45 -3.29 -7.92
CA LEU A 283 20.79 -4.22 -8.98
C LEU A 283 19.54 -4.67 -9.74
N VAL A 284 18.49 -5.12 -9.03
CA VAL A 284 17.21 -5.53 -9.63
C VAL A 284 16.57 -4.40 -10.43
N GLN A 285 16.52 -3.19 -9.86
CA GLN A 285 15.94 -2.03 -10.52
C GLN A 285 16.71 -1.64 -11.78
N ARG A 286 18.04 -1.54 -11.70
CA ARG A 286 18.89 -1.18 -12.86
C ARG A 286 18.77 -2.20 -13.98
N THR A 287 18.90 -3.48 -13.67
CA THR A 287 18.80 -4.55 -14.67
C THR A 287 17.41 -4.61 -15.31
N GLY A 288 16.35 -4.49 -14.49
CA GLY A 288 14.97 -4.50 -14.98
C GLY A 288 14.62 -3.31 -15.86
N TYR A 289 14.99 -2.10 -15.45
CA TYR A 289 14.74 -0.90 -16.25
C TYR A 289 15.61 -0.84 -17.50
N HIS A 290 16.86 -1.33 -17.45
CA HIS A 290 17.68 -1.47 -18.65
C HIS A 290 16.99 -2.32 -19.73
N LEU A 291 16.36 -3.44 -19.34
CA LEU A 291 15.60 -4.29 -20.26
C LEU A 291 14.35 -3.59 -20.81
N ILE A 292 13.64 -2.83 -19.98
CA ILE A 292 12.47 -2.04 -20.42
C ILE A 292 12.90 -0.91 -21.37
N ASP A 293 13.98 -0.21 -21.07
CA ASP A 293 14.50 0.89 -21.87
C ASP A 293 15.00 0.39 -23.23
N PHE A 294 15.68 -0.76 -23.27
CA PHE A 294 16.03 -1.44 -24.51
C PHE A 294 14.79 -1.76 -25.35
N CYS A 295 13.75 -2.34 -24.74
CA CYS A 295 12.49 -2.63 -25.42
C CYS A 295 11.80 -1.37 -25.95
N ASN A 296 11.85 -0.26 -25.21
CA ASN A 296 11.27 1.02 -25.63
C ASN A 296 12.03 1.60 -26.83
N ALA A 297 13.35 1.50 -26.83
CA ALA A 297 14.21 2.00 -27.92
C ALA A 297 14.08 1.19 -29.21
N ASN A 298 13.74 -0.10 -29.12
CA ASN A 298 13.74 -1.04 -30.24
C ASN A 298 12.35 -1.64 -30.52
N ASN A 299 11.29 -0.90 -30.21
CA ASN A 299 9.93 -1.41 -30.08
C ASN A 299 9.42 -2.22 -31.29
N ASP A 300 9.72 -1.75 -32.50
CA ASP A 300 9.10 -2.24 -33.73
C ASP A 300 10.03 -3.13 -34.57
N ARG A 301 11.22 -3.46 -34.03
CA ARG A 301 12.18 -4.35 -34.70
C ARG A 301 12.39 -5.63 -33.91
N GLU A 302 12.73 -6.69 -34.63
CA GLU A 302 13.23 -7.91 -34.00
C GLU A 302 14.60 -7.67 -33.36
N VAL A 303 14.82 -8.33 -32.22
CA VAL A 303 16.07 -8.28 -31.47
C VAL A 303 16.99 -9.35 -32.01
N SER A 304 18.23 -8.98 -32.35
CA SER A 304 19.19 -9.98 -32.84
C SER A 304 19.58 -10.96 -31.74
N LEU A 305 20.00 -12.17 -32.10
CA LEU A 305 20.43 -13.18 -31.13
C LEU A 305 21.62 -12.70 -30.27
N ALA A 306 22.50 -11.87 -30.84
CA ALA A 306 23.62 -11.28 -30.10
C ALA A 306 23.15 -10.29 -29.03
N GLU A 307 22.23 -9.37 -29.37
CA GLU A 307 21.62 -8.44 -28.42
C GLU A 307 20.83 -9.17 -27.34
N LEU A 308 20.08 -10.21 -27.72
CA LEU A 308 19.33 -11.04 -26.79
C LEU A 308 20.26 -11.77 -25.82
N ALA A 309 21.38 -12.32 -26.31
CA ALA A 309 22.39 -12.97 -25.48
C ALA A 309 23.04 -11.99 -24.50
N GLU A 310 23.32 -10.76 -24.93
CA GLU A 310 23.87 -9.69 -24.07
C GLU A 310 22.90 -9.31 -22.95
N LEU A 311 21.62 -9.09 -23.27
CA LEU A 311 20.58 -8.80 -22.28
C LEU A 311 20.39 -9.96 -21.30
N ALA A 312 20.38 -11.19 -21.81
CA ALA A 312 20.27 -12.39 -20.99
C ALA A 312 21.47 -12.56 -20.06
N ASP A 313 22.68 -12.28 -20.54
CA ASP A 313 23.89 -12.33 -19.72
C ASP A 313 23.84 -11.28 -18.60
N HIS A 314 23.40 -10.05 -18.90
CA HIS A 314 23.25 -9.01 -17.89
C HIS A 314 22.27 -9.43 -16.77
N VAL A 315 21.14 -10.04 -17.12
CA VAL A 315 20.17 -10.58 -16.15
C VAL A 315 20.77 -11.74 -15.35
N ARG A 316 21.52 -12.64 -16.02
CA ARG A 316 22.16 -13.80 -15.39
C ARG A 316 23.23 -13.38 -14.38
N VAL A 317 24.12 -12.46 -14.76
CA VAL A 317 25.17 -11.91 -13.90
C VAL A 317 24.55 -11.21 -12.70
N ALA A 318 23.49 -10.43 -12.89
CA ALA A 318 22.78 -9.79 -11.78
C ALA A 318 22.19 -10.82 -10.80
N LYS A 319 21.59 -11.90 -11.32
CA LYS A 319 21.03 -12.98 -10.50
C LYS A 319 22.13 -13.76 -9.75
N GLN A 320 23.28 -14.00 -10.37
CA GLN A 320 24.43 -14.69 -9.76
C GLN A 320 25.06 -13.86 -8.65
N ARG A 321 25.35 -12.57 -8.89
CA ARG A 321 25.91 -11.66 -7.88
C ARG A 321 25.09 -11.64 -6.58
N ARG A 322 23.76 -11.72 -6.71
CA ARG A 322 22.86 -11.84 -5.57
C ARG A 322 22.97 -13.19 -4.85
N ALA A 323 23.14 -14.28 -5.59
CA ALA A 323 23.30 -15.61 -5.00
C ALA A 323 24.62 -15.77 -4.25
N ASP A 324 25.67 -15.09 -4.74
CA ASP A 324 27.03 -15.12 -4.19
C ASP A 324 27.23 -14.19 -2.97
N ASP A 325 26.23 -13.39 -2.58
CA ASP A 325 26.20 -12.60 -1.33
C ASP A 325 25.26 -13.20 -0.27
N PRO A 326 25.57 -14.37 0.31
CA PRO A 326 24.77 -14.99 1.37
C PRO A 326 24.84 -14.26 2.72
N LEU A 327 25.71 -13.25 2.86
CA LEU A 327 25.94 -12.54 4.12
C LEU A 327 24.75 -11.65 4.53
N ALA A 328 23.91 -11.24 3.56
CA ALA A 328 22.66 -10.52 3.83
C ALA A 328 21.58 -11.42 4.45
N GLU A 329 21.51 -12.72 4.12
CA GLU A 329 20.57 -13.65 4.75
C GLU A 329 21.05 -14.09 6.14
N ALA A 330 22.35 -14.37 6.31
CA ALA A 330 22.91 -14.82 7.58
C ALA A 330 22.89 -13.73 8.68
N LYS A 331 23.14 -12.46 8.34
CA LYS A 331 23.05 -11.34 9.30
C LYS A 331 21.63 -11.13 9.81
N VAL A 332 20.61 -11.23 8.95
CA VAL A 332 19.18 -11.08 9.33
C VAL A 332 18.74 -12.15 10.35
N TRP A 333 19.30 -13.36 10.28
CA TRP A 333 19.05 -14.40 11.27
C TRP A 333 19.85 -14.22 12.57
N ALA A 334 21.04 -13.63 12.51
CA ALA A 334 21.89 -13.37 13.68
C ALA A 334 21.35 -12.20 14.54
N THR A 335 20.85 -11.12 13.92
CA THR A 335 20.29 -9.96 14.63
C THR A 335 18.95 -10.26 15.30
N ARG A 336 18.25 -11.34 14.89
CA ARG A 336 16.98 -11.78 15.48
C ARG A 336 17.11 -12.63 16.74
N ARG A 337 18.31 -13.12 17.07
CA ARG A 337 18.56 -13.93 18.29
C ARG A 337 19.10 -13.12 19.48
N ARG A 338 19.23 -11.79 19.32
CA ARG A 338 19.52 -10.85 20.41
C ARG A 338 18.30 -9.98 20.65
#